data_AF-A0A3B8MJZ6-F1
#
_entry.id   AF-A0A3B8MJZ6-F1
#
_cell.length_a   1.000
_cell.length_b   1.000
_cell.length_c   1.000
_cell.angle_alpha   90.00
_cell.angle_beta   90.00
_cell.angle_gamma   90.00
#
_symmetry.space_group_name_H-M   'P 1'
#
loop_
_entity.id
_entity.type
_entity.pdbx_description
1 polymer ?
#
loop_
_entity_poly.entity_id
_entity_poly.type
_entity_poly.pdbx_seq_one_letter_code
_entity_poly.pdbx_strand_id
1 'polypeptide(L)'
;MPKISLIRAIYLYLLSLIGIILVLIGSSGFVSMGLRTFIFTHADDEQRLYREMPPKPYGLPSAERIDGETRAVLRDSTAMRQWEEDYEAWRSRRNTIDPVQARRHREAASNLSFILVGLPVYLYHWRLVRRDRVGEDQD
;
A
#
# COMPACT_ATOMS: atom_id res chain seq x y z
N MET A 1 22.34 4.04 43.64
CA MET A 1 22.15 2.87 42.76
C MET A 1 23.33 2.80 41.78
N PRO A 2 23.99 1.64 41.59
CA PRO A 2 25.21 1.57 40.79
C PRO A 2 24.91 1.98 39.34
N LYS A 3 25.57 3.03 38.84
CA LYS A 3 25.29 3.68 37.54
C LYS A 3 25.20 2.71 36.35
N ILE A 4 25.92 1.58 36.42
CA ILE A 4 25.89 0.49 35.43
C ILE A 4 24.49 -0.13 35.31
N SER A 5 23.74 -0.26 36.42
CA SER A 5 22.38 -0.79 36.42
C SER A 5 21.39 0.14 35.72
N LEU A 6 21.56 1.46 35.86
CA LEU A 6 20.68 2.47 35.25
C LEU A 6 20.85 2.52 33.73
N ILE A 7 22.10 2.51 33.24
CA ILE A 7 22.39 2.51 31.79
C ILE A 7 21.80 1.26 31.12
N ARG A 8 21.96 0.09 31.76
CA ARG A 8 21.38 -1.17 31.28
C ARG A 8 19.85 -1.10 31.23
N ALA A 9 19.21 -0.56 32.28
CA ALA A 9 17.76 -0.43 32.31
C ALA A 9 17.27 0.48 31.18
N ILE A 10 17.86 1.66 31.01
CA ILE A 10 17.49 2.61 29.93
C ILE A 10 17.65 1.94 28.56
N TYR A 11 18.76 1.25 28.32
CA TYR A 11 18.99 0.53 27.06
C TYR A 11 17.89 -0.49 26.77
N LEU A 12 17.53 -1.31 27.77
CA LEU A 12 16.50 -2.35 27.63
C LEU A 12 15.12 -1.75 27.38
N TYR A 13 14.75 -0.66 28.07
CA TYR A 13 13.47 0.02 27.83
C TYR A 13 13.39 0.64 26.44
N LEU A 14 14.45 1.29 25.96
CA LEU A 14 14.50 1.87 24.62
C LEU A 14 14.42 0.78 23.53
N LEU A 15 15.18 -0.31 23.69
CA LEU A 15 15.14 -1.43 22.76
C LEU A 15 13.75 -2.07 22.73
N SER A 16 13.14 -2.29 23.90
CA SER A 16 11.77 -2.80 24.00
C SER A 16 10.75 -1.88 23.35
N LEU A 17 10.88 -0.57 23.52
CA LEU A 17 9.99 0.40 22.90
C LEU A 17 10.05 0.32 21.37
N ILE A 18 11.27 0.28 20.81
CA ILE A 18 11.48 0.13 19.37
C ILE A 18 10.90 -1.20 18.88
N GLY A 19 11.15 -2.29 19.60
CA GLY A 19 10.62 -3.62 19.28
C GLY A 19 9.09 -3.62 19.22
N ILE A 20 8.43 -3.03 20.21
CA ILE A 20 6.97 -2.91 20.25
C ILE A 20 6.47 -2.09 19.05
N ILE A 21 7.09 -0.95 18.73
CA ILE A 21 6.71 -0.13 17.56
C ILE A 21 6.79 -0.94 16.26
N LEU A 22 7.88 -1.68 16.06
CA LEU A 22 8.05 -2.53 14.87
C LEU A 22 6.97 -3.61 14.78
N VAL A 23 6.64 -4.25 15.90
CA VAL A 23 5.56 -5.24 15.96
C VAL A 23 4.21 -4.60 15.60
N LEU A 24 3.88 -3.44 16.15
CA LEU A 24 2.63 -2.74 15.85
C LEU A 24 2.49 -2.39 14.37
N ILE A 25 3.57 -1.89 13.75
CA ILE A 25 3.59 -1.55 12.32
C ILE A 25 3.46 -2.81 11.46
N GLY A 26 4.16 -3.90 11.82
CA GLY A 26 4.06 -5.17 11.11
C GLY A 26 2.66 -5.78 11.21
N SER A 27 2.10 -5.82 12.42
CA SER A 27 0.76 -6.34 12.67
C SER A 27 -0.33 -5.55 11.94
N SER A 28 -0.26 -4.21 11.92
CA SER A 28 -1.24 -3.40 11.18
C SER A 28 -1.16 -3.65 9.67
N GLY A 29 0.05 -3.91 9.15
CA GLY A 29 0.26 -4.30 7.76
C GLY A 29 -0.51 -5.58 7.39
N PHE A 30 -0.41 -6.63 8.21
CA PHE A 30 -1.14 -7.88 8.00
C PHE A 30 -2.65 -7.70 8.05
N VAL A 31 -3.15 -6.96 9.05
CA VAL A 31 -4.59 -6.67 9.14
C VAL A 31 -5.06 -5.86 7.93
N SER A 32 -4.23 -4.92 7.44
CA SER A 32 -4.56 -4.10 6.26
C SER A 32 -4.62 -4.93 4.99
N MET A 33 -3.73 -5.91 4.85
CA MET A 33 -3.77 -6.87 3.75
C MET A 33 -5.04 -7.72 3.80
N GLY A 34 -5.42 -8.22 4.98
CA GLY A 34 -6.67 -8.97 5.16
C GLY A 34 -7.90 -8.14 4.81
N LEU A 35 -7.97 -6.90 5.30
CA LEU A 35 -9.05 -5.96 4.99
C LEU A 35 -9.17 -5.70 3.49
N ARG A 36 -8.05 -5.45 2.79
CA ARG A 36 -8.05 -5.24 1.32
C ARG A 36 -8.45 -6.48 0.54
N THR A 37 -8.10 -7.67 1.03
CA THR A 37 -8.38 -8.92 0.33
C THR A 37 -9.84 -9.35 0.49
N PHE A 38 -10.40 -9.23 1.69
CA PHE A 38 -11.70 -9.83 2.02
C PHE A 38 -12.84 -8.82 2.13
N ILE A 39 -12.58 -7.57 2.53
CA ILE A 39 -13.61 -6.54 2.77
C ILE A 39 -13.58 -5.47 1.68
N PHE A 40 -12.39 -5.03 1.27
CA PHE A 40 -12.19 -3.96 0.30
C PHE A 40 -11.53 -4.48 -0.99
N THR A 41 -12.22 -5.38 -1.68
CA THR A 41 -11.71 -6.10 -2.88
C THR A 41 -11.20 -5.18 -4.00
N HIS A 42 -11.68 -3.93 -4.05
CA HIS A 42 -11.31 -2.92 -5.05
C HIS A 42 -10.14 -2.01 -4.64
N ALA A 43 -9.54 -2.20 -3.46
CA ALA A 43 -8.47 -1.34 -2.94
C ALA A 43 -7.17 -1.37 -3.77
N ASP A 44 -7.02 -2.40 -4.60
CA ASP A 44 -5.83 -2.65 -5.41
C ASP A 44 -6.11 -2.61 -6.92
N ASP A 45 -7.32 -2.23 -7.34
CA ASP A 45 -7.73 -2.20 -8.75
C ASP A 45 -6.92 -1.19 -9.57
N GLU A 46 -6.63 -0.01 -9.01
CA GLU A 46 -5.75 0.98 -9.66
C GLU A 46 -4.37 0.37 -9.93
N GLN A 47 -3.78 -0.34 -8.96
CA GLN A 47 -2.47 -0.96 -9.13
C GLN A 47 -2.48 -2.13 -10.10
N ARG A 48 -3.54 -2.96 -10.09
CA ARG A 48 -3.71 -4.05 -11.05
C ARG A 48 -3.80 -3.52 -12.47
N LEU A 49 -4.59 -2.47 -12.68
CA LEU A 49 -4.72 -1.81 -13.97
C LEU A 49 -3.37 -1.30 -14.49
N TYR A 50 -2.57 -0.63 -13.66
CA TYR A 50 -1.25 -0.15 -14.08
C TYR A 50 -0.26 -1.28 -14.36
N ARG A 51 -0.34 -2.40 -13.63
CA ARG A 51 0.50 -3.58 -13.87
C ARG A 51 0.15 -4.30 -15.18
N GLU A 52 -1.11 -4.27 -15.57
CA GLU A 52 -1.64 -4.92 -16.77
C GLU A 52 -1.58 -4.02 -18.02
N MET A 53 -0.95 -2.86 -17.95
CA MET A 53 -0.79 -1.97 -19.10
C MET A 53 0.08 -2.64 -20.17
N PRO A 54 -0.40 -2.76 -21.43
CA PRO A 54 0.38 -3.38 -22.48
C PRO A 54 1.63 -2.55 -22.80
N PRO A 55 2.83 -3.18 -22.85
CA PRO A 55 4.06 -2.48 -23.16
C PRO A 55 4.02 -1.98 -24.60
N LYS A 56 4.65 -0.82 -24.87
CA LYS A 56 4.76 -0.31 -26.24
C LYS A 56 5.60 -1.26 -27.09
N PRO A 57 5.20 -1.58 -28.33
CA PRO A 57 5.97 -2.46 -29.20
C PRO A 57 7.34 -1.84 -29.52
N TYR A 58 8.39 -2.66 -29.44
CA TYR A 58 9.75 -2.27 -29.79
C TYR A 58 9.98 -2.37 -31.31
N GLY A 59 10.86 -1.53 -31.86
CA GLY A 59 11.26 -1.62 -33.27
C GLY A 59 10.27 -1.02 -34.26
N LEU A 60 9.46 -0.05 -33.84
CA LEU A 60 8.65 0.74 -34.76
C LEU A 60 9.58 1.42 -35.78
N PRO A 61 9.49 1.11 -37.09
CA PRO A 61 10.26 1.84 -38.08
C PRO A 61 9.83 3.31 -38.02
N SER A 62 10.78 4.21 -37.77
CA SER A 62 10.51 5.66 -37.88
C SER A 62 9.88 5.93 -39.25
N ALA A 63 8.92 6.86 -39.32
CA ALA A 63 8.23 7.21 -40.55
C ALA A 63 9.24 7.52 -41.68
N GLU A 64 9.43 6.55 -42.57
CA GLU A 64 10.10 6.63 -43.87
C GLU A 64 9.47 7.71 -44.75
N ARG A 65 9.97 8.94 -44.84
CA ARG A 65 9.47 9.91 -45.84
C ARG A 65 9.95 9.48 -47.23
N ILE A 66 9.15 8.68 -47.93
CA ILE A 66 9.38 8.34 -49.33
C ILE A 66 8.43 9.20 -50.19
N ASP A 67 9.00 10.05 -51.05
CA ASP A 67 8.30 10.85 -52.07
C ASP A 67 7.24 11.88 -51.59
N GLY A 68 7.51 12.58 -50.49
CA GLY A 68 6.68 13.74 -50.09
C GLY A 68 5.27 13.41 -49.57
N GLU A 69 4.77 12.20 -49.82
CA GLU A 69 3.66 11.59 -49.10
C GLU A 69 4.18 10.84 -47.88
N THR A 70 3.63 11.17 -46.70
CA THR A 70 3.89 10.36 -45.50
C THR A 70 3.08 9.07 -45.62
N ARG A 71 3.58 8.08 -46.37
CA ARG A 71 3.00 6.74 -46.31
C ARG A 71 3.45 6.08 -45.02
N ALA A 72 2.53 6.09 -44.06
CA ALA A 72 2.61 5.34 -42.83
C ALA A 72 2.69 3.82 -43.12
N VAL A 73 3.89 3.31 -43.41
CA VAL A 73 4.22 1.87 -43.28
C VAL A 73 3.98 1.38 -41.83
N LEU A 74 3.81 2.35 -40.91
CA LEU A 74 3.51 2.23 -39.48
C LEU A 74 2.25 1.43 -39.12
N ARG A 75 1.26 1.27 -40.02
CA ARG A 75 -0.07 0.73 -39.64
C ARG A 75 -0.21 -0.80 -39.80
N ASP A 76 0.69 -1.46 -40.51
CA ASP A 76 0.41 -2.81 -41.03
C ASP A 76 1.21 -3.96 -40.39
N SER A 77 2.05 -3.69 -39.39
CA SER A 77 2.70 -4.79 -38.68
C SER A 77 1.67 -5.51 -37.79
N THR A 78 1.66 -6.84 -37.84
CA THR A 78 0.80 -7.69 -37.00
C THR A 78 0.96 -7.37 -35.51
N ALA A 79 2.19 -7.01 -35.09
CA ALA A 79 2.50 -6.58 -33.73
C ALA A 79 1.82 -5.25 -33.33
N MET A 80 1.66 -4.30 -34.26
CA MET A 80 0.96 -3.05 -33.97
C MET A 80 -0.53 -3.28 -33.78
N ARG A 81 -1.14 -4.13 -34.63
CA ARG A 81 -2.56 -4.46 -34.53
C ARG A 81 -2.89 -5.15 -33.21
N GLN A 82 -2.08 -6.14 -32.79
CA GLN A 82 -2.24 -6.81 -31.50
C GLN A 82 -2.11 -5.84 -30.33
N TRP A 83 -1.12 -4.94 -30.37
CA TRP A 83 -0.96 -3.94 -29.33
C TRP A 83 -2.15 -2.97 -29.26
N GLU A 84 -2.70 -2.55 -30.40
CA GLU A 84 -3.85 -1.66 -30.46
C GLU A 84 -5.10 -2.33 -29.84
N GLU A 85 -5.34 -3.60 -30.17
CA GLU A 85 -6.40 -4.42 -29.57
C GLU A 85 -6.22 -4.56 -28.04
N ASP A 86 -5.02 -4.91 -27.58
CA ASP A 86 -4.70 -5.04 -26.15
C ASP A 86 -4.85 -3.69 -25.42
N TYR A 87 -4.44 -2.61 -26.06
CA TYR A 87 -4.52 -1.26 -25.52
C TYR A 87 -5.97 -0.78 -25.42
N GLU A 88 -6.81 -1.06 -26.42
CA GLU A 88 -8.24 -0.78 -26.37
C GLU A 88 -8.93 -1.58 -25.26
N ALA A 89 -8.60 -2.87 -25.11
CA ALA A 89 -9.11 -3.70 -24.04
C ALA A 89 -8.70 -3.18 -22.64
N TRP A 90 -7.44 -2.76 -22.48
CA TRP A 90 -6.95 -2.12 -21.26
C TRP A 90 -7.65 -0.77 -20.99
N ARG A 91 -7.81 0.05 -22.02
CA ARG A 91 -8.44 1.38 -21.93
C ARG A 91 -9.92 1.28 -21.57
N SER A 92 -10.63 0.30 -22.13
CA SER A 92 -12.02 0.02 -21.79
C SER A 92 -12.15 -0.34 -20.30
N ARG A 93 -11.29 -1.23 -19.79
CA ARG A 93 -11.25 -1.60 -18.36
C ARG A 93 -10.92 -0.41 -17.46
N ARG A 94 -9.98 0.45 -17.86
CA ARG A 94 -9.63 1.67 -17.11
C ARG A 94 -10.85 2.56 -16.87
N ASN A 95 -11.73 2.71 -17.85
CA ASN A 95 -12.91 3.58 -17.72
C ASN A 95 -13.95 3.07 -16.72
N THR A 96 -13.87 1.79 -16.33
CA THR A 96 -14.76 1.20 -15.32
C THR A 96 -14.24 1.35 -13.88
N ILE A 97 -12.97 1.74 -13.72
CA ILE A 97 -12.32 1.83 -12.41
C ILE A 97 -12.28 3.29 -11.97
N ASP A 98 -12.86 3.58 -10.81
CA ASP A 98 -12.71 4.87 -10.15
C ASP A 98 -11.41 4.87 -9.30
N PRO A 99 -10.35 5.61 -9.71
CA PRO A 99 -9.09 5.66 -8.97
C PRO A 99 -9.25 6.31 -7.59
N VAL A 100 -10.22 7.22 -7.41
CA VAL A 100 -10.46 7.87 -6.11
C VAL A 100 -11.06 6.87 -5.13
N GLN A 101 -11.99 6.04 -5.60
CA GLN A 101 -12.58 4.98 -4.80
C GLN A 101 -11.52 3.96 -4.35
N ALA A 102 -10.70 3.45 -5.27
CA ALA A 102 -9.64 2.48 -4.95
C ALA A 102 -8.67 3.01 -3.87
N ARG A 103 -8.26 4.28 -3.98
CA ARG A 103 -7.42 4.94 -2.97
C ARG A 103 -8.09 5.03 -1.60
N ARG A 104 -9.35 5.45 -1.56
CA ARG A 104 -10.12 5.53 -0.31
C ARG A 104 -10.24 4.17 0.37
N HIS A 105 -10.50 3.10 -0.39
CA HIS A 105 -10.56 1.74 0.15
C HIS A 105 -9.23 1.31 0.78
N ARG A 106 -8.11 1.63 0.12
CA ARG A 106 -6.77 1.33 0.64
C ARG A 106 -6.44 2.11 1.90
N GLU A 107 -6.72 3.41 1.90
CA GLU A 107 -6.52 4.28 3.07
C GLU A 107 -7.38 3.84 4.24
N ALA A 108 -8.66 3.55 3.99
CA ALA A 108 -9.59 3.02 4.99
C ALA A 108 -9.08 1.69 5.58
N ALA A 109 -8.61 0.77 4.75
CA ALA A 109 -8.02 -0.48 5.21
C ALA A 109 -6.81 -0.25 6.11
N SER A 110 -5.89 0.64 5.72
CA SER A 110 -4.71 0.95 6.52
C SER A 110 -5.07 1.60 7.85
N ASN A 111 -5.93 2.61 7.83
CA ASN A 111 -6.33 3.36 9.02
C ASN A 111 -7.11 2.47 9.99
N LEU A 112 -8.02 1.64 9.47
CA LEU A 112 -8.76 0.70 10.29
C LEU A 112 -7.83 -0.34 10.94
N SER A 113 -6.81 -0.80 10.23
CA SER A 113 -5.80 -1.68 10.84
C SER A 113 -5.04 -1.04 12.00
N PHE A 114 -4.64 0.22 11.86
CA PHE A 114 -3.99 0.92 12.97
C PHE A 114 -4.91 1.06 14.17
N ILE A 115 -6.20 1.31 13.95
CA ILE A 115 -7.19 1.36 15.04
C ILE A 115 -7.36 -0.02 15.67
N LEU A 116 -7.56 -1.07 14.88
CA LEU A 116 -7.78 -2.42 15.38
C LEU A 116 -6.60 -2.96 16.20
N VAL A 117 -5.36 -2.60 15.83
CA VAL A 117 -4.15 -3.04 16.53
C VAL A 117 -3.78 -2.07 17.66
N GLY A 118 -3.86 -0.77 17.42
CA GLY A 118 -3.44 0.26 18.36
C GLY A 118 -4.41 0.48 19.51
N LEU A 119 -5.73 0.34 19.28
CA LEU A 119 -6.73 0.59 20.31
C LEU A 119 -6.61 -0.39 21.49
N PRO A 120 -6.46 -1.72 21.31
CA PRO A 120 -6.22 -2.63 22.44
C PRO A 120 -4.98 -2.26 23.26
N VAL A 121 -3.90 -1.85 22.59
CA VAL A 121 -2.64 -1.47 23.23
C VAL A 121 -2.81 -0.18 24.04
N TYR A 122 -3.47 0.83 23.46
CA TYR A 122 -3.80 2.06 24.15
C TYR A 122 -4.67 1.78 25.39
N LEU A 123 -5.73 0.99 25.25
CA LEU A 123 -6.63 0.65 26.36
C LEU A 123 -5.91 -0.13 27.46
N TYR A 124 -4.99 -1.02 27.10
CA TYR A 124 -4.16 -1.74 28.06
C TYR A 124 -3.31 -0.77 28.90
N HIS A 125 -2.57 0.12 28.23
CA HIS A 125 -1.75 1.12 28.91
C HIS A 125 -2.58 2.07 29.77
N TRP A 126 -3.71 2.55 29.25
CA TRP A 126 -4.62 3.43 30.00
C TRP A 126 -5.13 2.77 31.29
N ARG A 127 -5.53 1.49 31.20
CA ARG A 127 -6.02 0.73 32.35
C ARG A 127 -4.94 0.51 33.40
N LEU A 128 -3.70 0.27 32.98
CA LEU A 128 -2.57 0.09 33.90
C LEU A 128 -2.31 1.36 34.70
N VAL A 129 -2.15 2.50 34.02
CA VAL A 129 -1.91 3.81 34.68
C VAL A 129 -3.02 4.17 35.65
N ARG A 130 -4.27 3.87 35.30
CA ARG A 130 -5.41 4.13 36.20
C ARG A 130 -5.38 3.26 37.46
N ARG A 131 -4.85 2.04 37.39
CA ARG A 131 -4.72 1.15 38.55
C ARG A 131 -3.61 1.62 39.50
N ASP A 132 -2.49 2.06 38.96
CA ASP A 132 -1.36 2.54 39.76
C ASP A 132 -1.75 3.79 40.56
N ARG A 133 -2.48 4.74 39.93
CA ARG A 133 -3.01 5.93 40.63
C ARG A 133 -3.95 5.59 41.79
N VAL A 134 -4.81 4.57 41.63
CA VAL A 134 -5.77 4.17 42.67
C VAL A 134 -5.09 3.42 43.83
N GLY A 135 -3.91 2.82 43.59
CA GLY A 135 -3.09 2.20 44.63
C GLY A 135 -2.28 3.21 45.44
N GLU A 136 -1.73 4.25 44.79
CA GLU A 136 -1.03 5.35 45.48
C GLU A 136 -1.94 6.19 46.39
N ASP A 137 -3.24 6.30 46.08
CA ASP A 137 -4.19 7.05 46.92
C ASP A 137 -4.64 6.28 48.19
N GLN A 138 -4.19 5.02 48.38
CA GLN A 138 -4.59 4.14 49.50
C GLN A 138 -3.46 3.83 50.51
N ASP A 139 -2.24 4.30 50.26
CA ASP A 139 -1.07 4.21 51.16
C ASP A 139 -0.73 5.60 51.77
#